data_AF-A0A7S1FZI5-F1
#
_entry.id   AF-A0A7S1FZI5-F1
#
_cell.length_a   1.000
_cell.length_b   1.000
_cell.length_c   1.000
_cell.angle_alpha   90.00
_cell.angle_beta   90.00
_cell.angle_gamma   90.00
#
_symmetry.space_group_name_H-M   'P 1'
#
loop_
_entity.id
_entity.type
_entity.pdbx_description
1 polymer ?
#
loop_
_entity_poly.entity_id
_entity_poly.type
_entity_poly.pdbx_seq_one_letter_code
_entity_poly.pdbx_strand_id
1 'polypeptide(L)'
;PSSDATNLEQKEKASREAEQKAEKEAAEELKRAAAKTRYVPSQPPVLRQPGLAPSSSPRSLPHYRKGLVTVSSRPPELQAVRSNLPVAEMEHEIVESIRENDVVILCGETGSGKSTQVPQYLYESGLCQGNAGDAPPLQIAITQPRRVAAVSTARRVAHEMGQGEEHGRAPP
;
A
#
# COMPACT_ATOMS: atom_id res chain seq x y z
N PRO A 1 -57.37 7.24 16.66
CA PRO A 1 -56.43 6.21 16.16
C PRO A 1 -55.42 6.68 15.08
N SER A 2 -55.42 7.95 14.65
CA SER A 2 -54.56 8.44 13.56
C SER A 2 -53.26 9.15 13.99
N SER A 3 -53.03 9.34 15.30
CA SER A 3 -51.88 10.07 15.84
C SER A 3 -50.64 9.21 16.14
N ASP A 4 -50.80 7.88 16.25
CA ASP A 4 -49.68 6.97 16.60
C ASP A 4 -48.82 6.59 15.39
N ALA A 5 -49.42 6.47 14.20
CA ALA A 5 -48.69 6.10 12.99
C ALA A 5 -47.73 7.19 12.53
N THR A 6 -48.14 8.47 12.61
CA THR A 6 -47.31 9.61 12.23
C THR A 6 -46.11 9.82 13.17
N ASN A 7 -46.28 9.50 14.46
CA ASN A 7 -45.21 9.62 15.45
C ASN A 7 -44.15 8.52 15.28
N LEU A 8 -44.55 7.31 14.88
CA LEU A 8 -43.63 6.21 14.60
C LEU A 8 -42.77 6.51 13.37
N GLU A 9 -43.37 7.04 12.31
CA GLU A 9 -42.68 7.36 11.05
C GLU A 9 -41.72 8.56 11.20
N GLN A 10 -42.09 9.55 12.04
CA GLN A 10 -41.18 10.63 12.42
C GLN A 10 -40.00 10.14 13.25
N LYS A 11 -40.22 9.16 14.14
CA LYS A 11 -39.17 8.55 14.96
C LYS A 11 -38.19 7.71 14.13
N GLU A 12 -38.68 6.96 13.14
CA GLU A 12 -37.83 6.22 12.20
C GLU A 12 -37.00 7.14 11.30
N LYS A 13 -37.61 8.24 10.81
CA LYS A 13 -36.90 9.23 9.99
C LYS A 13 -35.79 9.92 10.78
N ALA A 14 -36.06 10.32 12.03
CA ALA A 14 -35.05 10.91 12.92
C ALA A 14 -33.90 9.93 13.22
N SER A 15 -34.20 8.64 13.37
CA SER A 15 -33.17 7.61 13.59
C SER A 15 -32.25 7.43 12.38
N ARG A 16 -32.81 7.39 11.17
CA ARG A 16 -32.03 7.27 9.92
C ARG A 16 -31.18 8.51 9.64
N GLU A 17 -31.70 9.70 9.95
CA GLU A 17 -30.96 10.96 9.82
C GLU A 17 -29.80 11.03 10.83
N ALA A 18 -30.00 10.53 12.05
CA ALA A 18 -28.94 10.43 13.05
C ALA A 18 -27.82 9.44 12.64
N GLU A 19 -28.20 8.29 12.08
CA GLU A 19 -27.26 7.27 11.59
C GLU A 19 -26.44 7.77 10.40
N GLN A 20 -27.08 8.41 9.42
CA GLN A 20 -26.37 9.04 8.29
C GLN A 20 -25.47 10.19 8.71
N LYS A 21 -25.84 10.93 9.76
CA LYS A 21 -25.00 11.99 10.33
C LYS A 21 -23.76 11.42 11.01
N ALA A 22 -23.92 10.36 11.80
CA ALA A 22 -22.81 9.67 12.45
C ALA A 22 -21.84 9.05 11.43
N GLU A 23 -22.36 8.44 10.36
CA GLU A 23 -21.54 7.86 9.29
C GLU A 23 -20.73 8.93 8.53
N LYS A 24 -21.34 10.09 8.27
CA LYS A 24 -20.63 11.24 7.65
C LYS A 24 -19.56 11.83 8.57
N GLU A 25 -19.85 11.97 9.87
CA GLU A 25 -18.88 12.47 10.85
C GLU A 25 -17.68 11.51 10.97
N ALA A 26 -17.92 10.20 11.02
CA ALA A 26 -16.85 9.19 11.04
C ALA A 26 -15.98 9.23 9.76
N ALA A 27 -16.61 9.38 8.59
CA ALA A 27 -15.89 9.50 7.31
C ALA A 27 -15.07 10.79 7.22
N GLU A 28 -15.57 11.90 7.79
CA GLU A 28 -14.83 13.16 7.85
C GLU A 28 -13.64 13.07 8.83
N GLU A 29 -13.83 12.42 9.98
CA GLU A 29 -12.78 12.21 10.97
C GLU A 29 -11.66 11.34 10.39
N LEU A 30 -11.99 10.29 9.64
CA LEU A 30 -11.01 9.46 8.93
C LEU A 30 -10.24 10.26 7.88
N LYS A 31 -10.91 11.11 7.09
CA LYS A 31 -10.26 12.02 6.12
C LYS A 31 -9.35 13.03 6.82
N ARG A 32 -9.77 13.57 7.97
CA ARG A 32 -8.99 14.53 8.75
C ARG A 32 -7.77 13.89 9.39
N ALA A 33 -7.90 12.66 9.87
CA ALA A 33 -6.79 11.86 10.38
C ALA A 33 -5.75 11.61 9.26
N ALA A 34 -6.20 11.18 8.08
CA ALA A 34 -5.34 10.96 6.92
C ALA A 34 -4.58 12.24 6.49
N ALA A 35 -5.25 13.39 6.48
CA ALA A 35 -4.62 14.68 6.18
C ALA A 35 -3.54 15.07 7.21
N LYS A 36 -3.68 14.64 8.47
CA LYS A 36 -2.75 14.93 9.56
C LYS A 36 -1.53 13.99 9.57
N THR A 37 -1.62 12.84 8.91
CA THR A 37 -0.53 11.84 8.80
C THR A 37 0.39 12.10 7.60
N ARG A 38 0.10 13.07 6.73
CA ARG A 38 1.05 13.51 5.70
C ARG A 38 2.25 14.22 6.34
N TYR A 39 3.29 13.44 6.60
CA TYR A 39 4.60 13.98 6.93
C TYR A 39 5.20 14.59 5.66
N VAL A 40 5.17 15.93 5.58
CA VAL A 40 5.96 16.69 4.60
C VAL A 40 7.15 17.26 5.36
N PRO A 41 8.38 16.77 5.14
CA PRO A 41 9.55 17.34 5.79
C PRO A 41 9.68 18.81 5.37
N SER A 42 9.99 19.69 6.31
CA SER A 42 10.13 21.14 6.07
C SER A 42 11.27 21.48 5.10
N GLN A 43 12.20 20.54 4.92
CA GLN A 43 13.21 20.57 3.88
C GLN A 43 13.34 19.16 3.30
N PRO A 44 13.46 19.01 1.97
CA PRO A 44 13.70 17.70 1.37
C PRO A 44 14.98 17.11 2.00
N PRO A 45 14.99 15.82 2.36
CA PRO A 45 16.20 15.19 2.86
C PRO A 45 17.30 15.38 1.82
N VAL A 46 18.41 15.99 2.23
CA VAL A 46 19.57 16.16 1.35
C VAL A 46 20.16 14.77 1.12
N LEU A 47 19.76 14.14 0.02
CA LEU A 47 20.41 12.93 -0.46
C LEU A 47 21.84 13.32 -0.81
N ARG A 48 22.79 12.98 0.07
CA ARG A 48 24.21 13.11 -0.22
C ARG A 48 24.55 12.06 -1.28
N GLN A 49 24.25 12.34 -2.54
CA GLN A 49 24.63 11.47 -3.66
C GLN A 49 26.10 11.78 -3.98
N PRO A 50 27.06 10.88 -3.76
CA PRO A 50 28.34 10.98 -4.42
C PRO A 50 28.09 10.65 -5.90
N GLY A 51 27.97 11.68 -6.74
CA GLY A 51 28.15 11.55 -8.19
C GLY A 51 26.97 11.04 -9.04
N LEU A 52 25.74 10.90 -8.53
CA LEU A 52 24.58 10.74 -9.41
C LEU A 52 23.98 12.12 -9.71
N ALA A 53 23.93 12.49 -10.98
CA ALA A 53 23.17 13.66 -11.40
C ALA A 53 21.67 13.37 -11.17
N PRO A 54 20.86 14.33 -10.67
CA PRO A 54 19.42 14.18 -10.70
C PRO A 54 19.01 13.97 -12.16
N SER A 55 18.35 12.84 -12.46
CA SER A 55 17.86 12.59 -13.82
C SER A 55 16.83 13.66 -14.14
N SER A 56 17.17 14.55 -15.07
CA SER A 56 16.33 15.70 -15.47
C SER A 56 15.10 15.31 -16.28
N SER A 57 14.94 14.03 -16.61
CA SER A 57 13.73 13.49 -17.25
C SER A 57 12.72 13.08 -16.18
N PRO A 58 11.44 13.50 -16.26
CA PRO A 58 10.40 12.90 -15.43
C PRO A 58 10.45 11.39 -15.68
N ARG A 59 10.66 10.59 -14.63
CA ARG A 59 10.51 9.14 -14.72
C ARG A 59 9.06 8.87 -15.12
N SER A 60 8.84 8.59 -16.40
CA SER A 60 7.58 8.03 -16.87
C SER A 60 7.52 6.60 -16.34
N LEU A 61 7.06 6.47 -15.08
CA LEU A 61 6.66 5.19 -14.54
C LEU A 61 5.31 4.82 -15.19
N PRO A 62 5.10 3.54 -15.57
CA PRO A 62 3.83 3.09 -16.12
C PRO A 62 2.68 3.46 -15.18
N HIS A 63 1.51 3.88 -15.68
CA HIS A 63 0.34 4.16 -14.82
C HIS A 63 -0.09 2.97 -13.96
N TYR A 64 -0.68 3.24 -12.79
CA TYR A 64 -0.96 2.19 -11.82
C TYR A 64 -2.12 1.39 -12.33
N ARG A 65 -1.88 0.09 -12.47
CA ARG A 65 -2.91 -0.87 -12.82
C ARG A 65 -2.79 -2.01 -11.84
N LYS A 66 -3.78 -2.12 -10.96
CA LYS A 66 -3.88 -3.24 -10.03
C LYS A 66 -3.89 -4.55 -10.83
N GLY A 67 -3.02 -5.48 -10.47
CA GLY A 67 -2.91 -6.78 -11.13
C GLY A 67 -2.16 -6.76 -12.48
N LEU A 68 -1.36 -5.73 -12.76
CA LEU A 68 -0.52 -5.69 -13.97
C LEU A 68 0.50 -6.84 -14.01
N VAL A 69 1.00 -7.25 -12.85
CA VAL A 69 1.69 -8.54 -12.68
C VAL A 69 0.75 -9.50 -11.98
N THR A 70 0.41 -10.59 -12.67
CA THR A 70 -0.33 -11.70 -12.04
C THR A 70 0.66 -12.60 -11.31
N VAL A 71 0.58 -12.61 -9.98
CA VAL A 71 1.29 -13.60 -9.16
C VAL A 71 0.53 -14.92 -9.27
N SER A 72 1.12 -15.87 -9.99
CA SER A 72 0.48 -17.15 -10.29
C SER A 72 0.47 -18.02 -9.03
N SER A 73 -0.73 -18.37 -8.56
CA SER A 73 -1.02 -19.30 -7.45
C SER A 73 -0.69 -18.80 -6.04
N ARG A 74 -1.57 -17.96 -5.46
CA ARG A 74 -1.64 -17.77 -4.00
C ARG A 74 -2.81 -18.58 -3.41
N PRO A 75 -2.59 -19.35 -2.33
CA PRO A 75 -3.66 -19.94 -1.55
C PRO A 75 -4.68 -18.89 -1.05
N PRO A 76 -5.99 -19.18 -1.08
CA PRO A 76 -7.02 -18.26 -0.59
C PRO A 76 -6.82 -17.82 0.87
N GLU A 77 -6.30 -18.70 1.73
CA GLU A 77 -6.05 -18.38 3.14
C GLU A 77 -4.96 -17.30 3.27
N LEU A 78 -3.90 -17.39 2.46
CA LEU A 78 -2.84 -16.38 2.43
C LEU A 78 -3.37 -15.05 1.89
N GLN A 79 -4.22 -15.09 0.88
CA GLN A 79 -4.84 -13.87 0.36
C GLN A 79 -5.71 -13.20 1.42
N ALA A 80 -6.49 -13.96 2.19
CA ALA A 80 -7.31 -13.43 3.28
C ALA A 80 -6.45 -12.77 4.37
N VAL A 81 -5.36 -13.41 4.79
CA VAL A 81 -4.42 -12.85 5.78
C VAL A 81 -3.84 -11.52 5.29
N ARG A 82 -3.42 -11.44 4.02
CA ARG A 82 -2.86 -10.21 3.43
C ARG A 82 -3.88 -9.08 3.39
N SER A 83 -5.11 -9.38 2.97
CA SER A 83 -6.20 -8.40 2.89
C SER A 83 -6.61 -7.85 4.26
N ASN A 84 -6.39 -8.60 5.34
CA ASN A 84 -6.72 -8.18 6.71
C ASN A 84 -5.61 -7.33 7.38
N LEU A 85 -4.47 -7.10 6.72
CA LEU A 85 -3.41 -6.26 7.27
C LEU A 85 -3.77 -4.77 7.13
N PRO A 86 -3.51 -3.92 8.14
CA PRO A 86 -3.84 -2.49 8.07
C PRO A 86 -3.22 -1.77 6.86
N VAL A 87 -2.05 -2.20 6.38
CA VAL A 87 -1.40 -1.61 5.20
C VAL A 87 -2.13 -1.91 3.89
N ALA A 88 -3.01 -2.91 3.84
CA ALA A 88 -3.73 -3.31 2.63
C ALA A 88 -4.74 -2.24 2.18
N GLU A 89 -5.36 -1.55 3.13
CA GLU A 89 -6.28 -0.43 2.84
C GLU A 89 -5.57 0.75 2.17
N MET A 90 -4.25 0.87 2.38
CA MET A 90 -3.41 1.96 1.88
C MET A 90 -2.65 1.61 0.60
N GLU A 91 -2.88 0.42 0.02
CA GLU A 91 -2.12 -0.09 -1.15
C GLU A 91 -2.03 0.95 -2.28
N HIS A 92 -3.18 1.51 -2.69
CA HIS A 92 -3.24 2.48 -3.79
C HIS A 92 -2.50 3.78 -3.46
N GLU A 93 -2.71 4.34 -2.27
CA GLU A 93 -2.08 5.59 -1.85
C GLU A 93 -0.56 5.45 -1.75
N ILE A 94 -0.08 4.31 -1.23
CA ILE A 94 1.37 4.03 -1.13
C ILE A 94 2.00 3.97 -2.51
N VAL A 95 1.40 3.22 -3.44
CA VAL A 95 1.96 3.03 -4.78
C VAL A 95 1.99 4.35 -5.55
N GLU A 96 0.89 5.12 -5.56
CA GLU A 96 0.85 6.42 -6.22
C GLU A 96 1.82 7.42 -5.60
N SER A 97 1.91 7.47 -4.26
CA SER A 97 2.86 8.35 -3.58
C SER A 97 4.31 8.08 -4.01
N ILE A 98 4.68 6.80 -4.17
CA ILE A 98 6.03 6.39 -4.61
C ILE A 98 6.29 6.71 -6.09
N ARG A 99 5.23 6.79 -6.90
CA ARG A 99 5.34 7.14 -8.33
C ARG A 99 5.50 8.63 -8.55
N GLU A 100 4.83 9.43 -7.74
CA GLU A 100 4.84 10.89 -7.83
C GLU A 100 6.04 11.53 -7.14
N ASN A 101 6.68 10.84 -6.21
CA ASN A 101 7.73 11.39 -5.35
C ASN A 101 8.99 10.52 -5.35
N ASP A 102 10.17 11.14 -5.49
CA ASP A 102 11.46 10.46 -5.37
C ASP A 102 11.71 9.87 -3.97
N VAL A 103 11.10 10.45 -2.94
CA VAL A 103 11.21 10.02 -1.54
C VAL A 103 9.85 10.02 -0.87
N VAL A 104 9.48 8.88 -0.27
CA VAL A 104 8.25 8.70 0.51
C VAL A 104 8.60 8.17 1.88
N ILE A 105 7.98 8.73 2.93
CA ILE A 105 8.13 8.27 4.31
C ILE A 105 6.84 7.57 4.71
N LEU A 106 6.93 6.26 4.91
CA LEU A 106 5.80 5.43 5.31
C LEU A 106 5.85 5.14 6.82
N CYS A 107 4.92 5.70 7.56
CA CYS A 107 4.76 5.49 9.00
C CYS A 107 3.65 4.48 9.28
N GLY A 108 3.86 3.60 10.27
CA GLY A 108 2.82 2.71 10.78
C GLY A 108 3.36 1.82 11.89
N GLU A 109 2.48 1.25 12.70
CA GLU A 109 2.86 0.41 13.84
C GLU A 109 3.55 -0.91 13.43
N THR A 110 4.27 -1.54 14.37
CA THR A 110 4.81 -2.88 14.18
C THR A 110 3.67 -3.87 13.97
N GLY A 111 3.78 -4.75 12.98
CA GLY A 111 2.72 -5.72 12.65
C GLY A 111 1.73 -5.23 11.59
N SER A 112 1.76 -3.95 11.20
CA SER A 112 0.85 -3.42 10.18
C SER A 112 1.05 -3.99 8.77
N GLY A 113 2.13 -4.75 8.52
CA GLY A 113 2.42 -5.39 7.24
C GLY A 113 3.40 -4.65 6.32
N LYS A 114 3.95 -3.49 6.70
CA LYS A 114 4.80 -2.65 5.82
C LYS A 114 5.95 -3.42 5.15
N SER A 115 6.81 -4.06 5.94
CA SER A 115 8.02 -4.71 5.44
C SER A 115 7.76 -5.93 4.54
N THR A 116 6.56 -6.53 4.61
CA THR A 116 6.18 -7.68 3.80
C THR A 116 5.32 -7.28 2.61
N GLN A 117 4.34 -6.39 2.79
CA GLN A 117 3.34 -6.09 1.76
C GLN A 117 3.75 -4.99 0.78
N VAL A 118 4.40 -3.92 1.24
CA VAL A 118 4.76 -2.78 0.36
C VAL A 118 5.61 -3.20 -0.84
N PRO A 119 6.65 -4.05 -0.68
CA PRO A 119 7.42 -4.54 -1.83
C PRO A 119 6.56 -5.34 -2.82
N GLN A 120 5.59 -6.10 -2.32
CA GLN A 120 4.68 -6.88 -3.16
C GLN A 120 3.74 -5.95 -3.94
N TYR A 121 3.18 -4.91 -3.32
CA TYR A 121 2.36 -3.92 -4.02
C TYR A 121 3.12 -3.22 -5.15
N LEU A 122 4.38 -2.83 -4.88
CA LEU A 122 5.23 -2.21 -5.88
C LEU A 122 5.52 -3.16 -7.05
N TYR A 123 5.81 -4.43 -6.76
CA TYR A 123 6.01 -5.45 -7.78
C TYR A 123 4.73 -5.69 -8.60
N GLU A 124 3.59 -5.91 -7.94
CA GLU A 124 2.27 -6.18 -8.53
C GLU A 124 1.76 -5.01 -9.38
N SER A 125 2.16 -3.78 -9.05
CA SER A 125 1.86 -2.57 -9.82
C SER A 125 2.61 -2.46 -11.16
N GLY A 126 3.53 -3.39 -11.43
CA GLY A 126 4.35 -3.43 -12.63
C GLY A 126 5.51 -2.43 -12.66
N LEU A 127 5.89 -1.83 -11.52
CA LEU A 127 7.07 -0.95 -11.45
C LEU A 127 8.37 -1.68 -11.81
N CYS A 128 8.43 -2.98 -11.58
CA CYS A 128 9.59 -3.81 -11.92
C CYS A 128 9.53 -4.38 -13.34
N GLN A 129 8.42 -4.20 -14.07
CA GLN A 129 8.36 -4.54 -15.48
C GLN A 129 9.12 -3.44 -16.23
N GLY A 130 10.14 -3.84 -17.01
CA GLY A 130 10.87 -2.89 -17.84
C GLY A 130 9.90 -2.10 -18.72
N ASN A 131 10.18 -0.80 -18.90
CA ASN A 131 9.46 -0.03 -19.91
C ASN A 131 9.77 -0.63 -21.29
N ALA A 132 8.91 -0.40 -22.29
CA ALA A 132 9.07 -0.91 -23.66
C ALA A 132 10.30 -0.35 -24.44
N GLY A 133 11.31 0.20 -23.74
CA GLY A 133 12.60 0.61 -24.29
C GLY A 133 13.74 -0.17 -23.65
N ASP A 134 14.95 -0.03 -24.18
CA ASP A 134 16.17 -0.81 -23.84
C ASP A 134 16.68 -0.66 -22.38
N ALA A 135 15.89 -0.09 -21.47
CA ALA A 135 16.25 0.06 -20.07
C ALA A 135 16.03 -1.26 -19.30
N PRO A 136 16.96 -1.63 -18.40
CA PRO A 136 16.80 -2.83 -17.58
C PRO A 136 15.59 -2.69 -16.64
N PRO A 137 14.96 -3.81 -16.26
CA PRO A 137 13.87 -3.80 -15.30
C PRO A 137 14.33 -3.23 -13.96
N LEU A 138 13.46 -2.47 -13.29
CA LEU A 138 13.74 -1.95 -11.97
C LEU A 138 13.73 -3.06 -10.93
N GLN A 139 14.60 -2.94 -9.93
CA GLN A 139 14.68 -3.87 -8.80
C GLN A 139 14.23 -3.17 -7.50
N ILE A 140 13.53 -3.90 -6.64
CA ILE A 140 13.15 -3.45 -5.30
C ILE A 140 14.18 -3.99 -4.30
N ALA A 141 14.92 -3.09 -3.66
CA ALA A 141 15.83 -3.42 -2.57
C ALA A 141 15.19 -3.07 -1.22
N ILE A 142 15.14 -4.06 -0.31
CA ILE A 142 14.65 -3.87 1.06
C ILE A 142 15.81 -4.09 2.01
N THR A 143 16.17 -3.07 2.78
CA THR A 143 17.19 -3.18 3.83
C THR A 143 16.56 -3.56 5.16
N GLN A 144 17.23 -4.40 5.94
CA GLN A 144 16.85 -4.71 7.32
C GLN A 144 18.08 -4.50 8.22
N PRO A 145 17.93 -3.95 9.44
CA PRO A 145 19.05 -3.68 10.33
C PRO A 145 19.72 -4.95 10.87
N ARG A 146 19.06 -6.11 10.75
CA ARG A 146 19.56 -7.41 11.24
C ARG A 146 19.48 -8.44 10.12
N ARG A 147 20.55 -9.24 9.97
CA ARG A 147 20.62 -10.33 8.98
C ARG A 147 19.45 -11.32 9.12
N VAL A 148 19.10 -11.70 10.36
CA VAL A 148 17.99 -12.63 10.62
C VAL A 148 16.63 -12.07 10.19
N ALA A 149 16.44 -10.75 10.30
CA ALA A 149 15.23 -10.09 9.84
C ALA A 149 15.17 -10.07 8.30
N ALA A 150 16.28 -9.77 7.62
CA ALA A 150 16.36 -9.84 6.15
C ALA A 150 15.96 -11.22 5.61
N VAL A 151 16.55 -12.29 6.17
CA VAL A 151 16.26 -13.67 5.76
C VAL A 151 14.80 -14.05 6.04
N SER A 152 14.28 -13.68 7.22
CA SER A 152 12.89 -13.97 7.60
C SER A 152 11.89 -13.24 6.69
N THR A 153 12.10 -11.94 6.45
CA THR A 153 11.26 -11.14 5.55
C THR A 153 11.29 -11.69 4.13
N ALA A 154 12.47 -12.02 3.58
CA ALA A 154 12.59 -12.58 2.25
C ALA A 154 11.85 -13.91 2.10
N ARG A 155 12.01 -14.84 3.06
CA ARG A 155 11.29 -16.12 3.07
C ARG A 155 9.78 -15.91 3.17
N ARG A 156 9.34 -14.98 4.01
CA ARG A 156 7.91 -14.65 4.17
C ARG A 156 7.31 -14.11 2.88
N VAL A 157 8.00 -13.17 2.23
CA VAL A 157 7.57 -12.58 0.95
C VAL A 157 7.53 -13.66 -0.15
N ALA A 158 8.55 -14.51 -0.25
CA ALA A 158 8.56 -15.60 -1.23
C ALA A 158 7.37 -16.55 -1.07
N HIS A 159 7.07 -16.95 0.17
CA HIS A 159 5.89 -17.78 0.48
C HIS A 159 4.58 -17.08 0.13
N GLU A 160 4.42 -15.79 0.49
CA GLU A 160 3.23 -15.00 0.15
C GLU A 160 3.07 -14.73 -1.35
N MET A 161 4.15 -14.85 -2.12
CA MET A 161 4.17 -14.72 -3.59
C MET A 161 4.02 -16.07 -4.31
N GLY A 162 3.73 -17.16 -3.58
CA GLY A 162 3.57 -18.50 -4.17
C GLY A 162 4.87 -19.15 -4.62
N GLN A 163 6.03 -18.64 -4.18
CA GLN A 163 7.37 -19.16 -4.47
C GLN A 163 7.96 -20.01 -3.33
N GLY A 164 7.14 -20.33 -2.32
CA GLY A 164 7.55 -21.14 -1.18
C GLY A 164 7.30 -22.63 -1.45
N GLU A 165 8.38 -23.42 -1.35
CA GLU A 165 8.43 -24.89 -1.27
C GLU A 165 8.85 -25.70 -2.52
N GLU A 166 9.38 -25.10 -3.60
CA GLU A 166 10.32 -25.84 -4.45
C GLU A 166 11.42 -24.93 -5.01
N HIS A 167 12.68 -25.35 -4.85
CA HIS A 167 13.90 -24.74 -5.36
C HIS A 167 14.50 -23.59 -4.53
N GLY A 168 15.37 -24.00 -3.60
CA GLY A 168 16.52 -23.20 -3.14
C GLY A 168 17.53 -22.94 -4.27
N ARG A 169 17.08 -22.44 -5.42
CA ARG A 169 17.92 -22.00 -6.53
C ARG A 169 17.70 -20.51 -6.69
N ALA A 170 18.78 -19.74 -6.52
CA ALA A 170 18.79 -18.33 -6.88
C ALA A 170 18.35 -18.16 -8.35
N PRO A 171 17.65 -17.07 -8.69
CA PRO A 171 17.34 -16.78 -10.10
C PRO A 171 18.66 -16.66 -10.90
N PRO A 172 18.64 -17.03 -12.20
CA PRO A 172 19.82 -16.96 -13.07
C PRO A 172 20.36 -15.53 -13.21
#